data_AF-A0A1R1Q7Q4-F1
#
_entry.id   AF-A0A1R1Q7Q4-F1
#
_cell.length_a   1.000
_cell.length_b   1.000
_cell.length_c   1.000
_cell.angle_alpha   90.00
_cell.angle_beta   90.00
_cell.angle_gamma   90.00
#
_symmetry.space_group_name_H-M   'P 1'
#
loop_
_entity.id
_entity.type
_entity.pdbx_description
1 polymer ?
#
loop_
_entity_poly.entity_id
_entity_poly.type
_entity_poly.pdbx_seq_one_letter_code
_entity_poly.pdbx_strand_id
1 'polypeptide(L)' 'MKSIKSITVNSNTYIVGEPCHPPGFKDGATVMKITEKNKFFGLISGFVVHFDTKAELHIHSDDVIVHWGLKTDKT' A
#
# COMPACT_ATOMS: atom_id res chain seq x y z
N MET A 1 13.03 10.90 -4.67
CA MET A 1 12.52 9.52 -4.53
C MET A 1 11.01 9.59 -4.47
N LYS A 2 10.28 9.01 -5.43
CA LYS A 2 8.81 9.00 -5.41
C LYS A 2 8.35 8.04 -4.31
N SER A 3 7.36 8.43 -3.51
CA SER A 3 6.70 7.55 -2.54
C SER A 3 5.33 7.16 -3.07
N ILE A 4 4.84 5.99 -2.69
CA ILE A 4 3.46 5.60 -3.02
C ILE A 4 2.52 6.35 -2.07
N LYS A 5 1.57 7.10 -2.63
CA LYS A 5 0.52 7.81 -1.89
C LYS A 5 -0.66 6.88 -1.63
N SER A 6 -1.09 6.15 -2.64
CA SER A 6 -2.16 5.17 -2.52
C SER A 6 -2.05 4.07 -3.57
N ILE A 7 -2.72 2.95 -3.29
CA ILE A 7 -2.94 1.87 -4.26
C ILE A 7 -4.40 1.46 -4.25
N THR A 8 -4.92 1.09 -5.42
CA THR A 8 -6.25 0.51 -5.56
C THR A 8 -6.12 -0.89 -6.16
N VAL A 9 -6.72 -1.88 -5.50
CA VAL A 9 -6.77 -3.28 -5.93
C VAL A 9 -8.18 -3.84 -5.71
N ASN A 10 -8.79 -4.43 -6.74
CA ASN A 10 -10.14 -5.03 -6.67
C ASN A 10 -11.16 -4.11 -5.95
N SER A 11 -11.23 -2.85 -6.38
CA SER A 11 -12.10 -1.79 -5.80
C SER A 11 -11.77 -1.33 -4.38
N ASN A 12 -10.75 -1.90 -3.72
CA ASN A 12 -10.27 -1.44 -2.43
C ASN A 12 -9.12 -0.46 -2.60
N THR A 13 -9.25 0.74 -2.02
CA THR A 13 -8.22 1.78 -2.07
C THR A 13 -7.56 1.91 -0.69
N TYR A 14 -6.23 1.83 -0.66
CA TYR A 14 -5.40 2.03 0.52
C TYR A 14 -4.61 3.32 0.34
N ILE A 15 -4.82 4.31 1.21
CA ILE A 15 -4.21 5.64 1.14
C ILE A 15 -3.34 5.84 2.38
N VAL A 16 -2.06 6.19 2.19
CA VAL A 16 -1.13 6.46 3.30
C VAL A 16 -1.65 7.61 4.16
N GLY A 17 -1.76 7.37 5.47
CA GLY A 17 -2.27 8.31 6.47
C GLY A 17 -3.76 8.20 6.75
N GLU A 18 -4.51 7.44 5.96
CA GLU A 18 -5.97 7.30 6.13
C GLU A 18 -6.34 6.00 6.85
N PRO A 19 -7.42 6.01 7.66
CA PRO A 19 -8.02 4.80 8.20
C PRO A 19 -8.71 4.00 7.10
N CYS A 20 -8.64 2.69 7.20
CA CYS A 20 -9.30 1.75 6.31
C CYS A 20 -9.80 0.52 7.08
N HIS A 21 -10.63 -0.30 6.43
CA HIS A 21 -11.10 -1.57 6.98
C HIS A 21 -10.60 -2.71 6.08
N PRO A 22 -9.35 -3.16 6.25
CA PRO A 22 -8.85 -4.28 5.48
C PRO A 22 -9.62 -5.56 5.84
N PRO A 23 -9.77 -6.51 4.91
CA PRO A 23 -10.35 -7.80 5.21
C PRO A 23 -9.62 -8.48 6.38
N GLY A 24 -10.36 -8.95 7.37
CA GLY A 24 -9.80 -9.63 8.55
C GLY A 24 -9.49 -8.74 9.76
N PHE A 25 -9.68 -7.42 9.66
CA PHE A 25 -9.54 -6.49 10.79
C PHE A 25 -10.91 -6.21 11.41
N LYS A 26 -11.01 -6.29 12.75
CA LYS A 26 -12.25 -6.01 13.49
C LYS A 26 -12.46 -4.51 13.74
N ASP A 27 -11.39 -3.79 14.06
CA ASP A 27 -11.46 -2.39 14.53
C ASP A 27 -10.93 -1.38 13.49
N GLY A 28 -10.75 -1.81 12.25
CA GLY A 28 -10.07 -1.02 11.21
C GLY A 28 -8.56 -0.88 11.47
N ALA A 29 -7.86 -0.18 10.56
CA ALA A 29 -6.43 0.07 10.65
C ALA A 29 -6.03 1.31 9.85
N THR A 30 -4.97 1.99 10.24
CA THR A 30 -4.43 3.14 9.51
C THR A 30 -3.28 2.71 8.60
N VAL A 31 -3.30 3.11 7.34
CA VAL A 31 -2.19 2.80 6.41
C VAL A 31 -1.00 3.69 6.73
N MET A 32 0.12 3.09 7.15
CA MET A 32 1.32 3.82 7.54
C MET A 32 2.29 4.04 6.38
N LYS A 33 2.47 3.03 5.53
CA LYS A 33 3.32 3.10 4.35
C LYS A 33 2.94 2.01 3.36
N ILE A 34 3.26 2.24 2.09
CA ILE A 34 3.12 1.25 1.03
C ILE A 34 4.49 1.07 0.39
N THR A 35 4.94 -0.18 0.30
CA THR A 35 6.25 -0.53 -0.26
C THR A 35 6.07 -1.49 -1.43
N GLU A 36 6.82 -1.27 -2.51
CA GLU A 36 6.92 -2.26 -3.59
C GLU A 36 7.66 -3.50 -3.09
N LYS A 37 7.06 -4.67 -3.29
CA LYS A 37 7.71 -5.95 -3.10
C LYS A 37 8.53 -6.22 -4.35
N ASN A 38 9.82 -5.90 -4.28
CA ASN A 38 10.70 -5.97 -5.44
C ASN A 38 10.99 -7.43 -5.82
N LYS A 39 11.12 -7.67 -7.13
CA LYS A 39 11.31 -8.98 -7.77
C LYS A 39 12.63 -9.62 -7.28
N PHE A 40 12.56 -10.73 -6.56
CA PHE A 40 13.66 -11.71 -6.52
C PHE A 40 13.22 -12.91 -7.36
N PHE A 41 14.01 -13.28 -8.38
CA PHE A 41 13.76 -14.43 -9.27
C PHE A 41 12.41 -14.44 -10.00
N GLY A 42 12.05 -13.32 -10.62
CA GLY A 42 11.21 -13.35 -11.82
C GLY A 42 9.71 -13.62 -11.67
N LEU A 43 9.19 -13.96 -10.48
CA LEU A 43 7.85 -14.56 -10.43
C LEU A 43 6.70 -13.68 -9.95
N ILE A 44 6.87 -12.68 -9.07
CA ILE A 44 5.72 -11.85 -8.64
C ILE A 44 6.16 -10.42 -8.26
N SER A 45 5.69 -9.40 -9.01
CA SER A 45 5.68 -8.01 -8.55
C SER A 45 4.45 -7.79 -7.66
N GLY A 46 4.63 -7.14 -6.51
CA GLY A 46 3.51 -6.90 -5.60
C GLY A 46 3.74 -5.69 -4.71
N PHE A 47 2.79 -5.46 -3.81
CA PHE A 47 2.84 -4.35 -2.85
C PHE A 47 2.64 -4.88 -1.44
N VAL A 48 3.27 -4.23 -0.47
CA VAL A 48 3.00 -4.46 0.95
C VAL A 48 2.45 -3.17 1.53
N VAL A 49 1.24 -3.26 2.07
CA VAL A 49 0.59 -2.20 2.84
C VAL A 49 0.88 -2.46 4.30
N HIS A 50 1.52 -1.50 4.96
CA HIS A 50 1.87 -1.59 6.38
C HIS A 50 0.86 -0.79 7.18
N PHE A 51 0.34 -1.39 8.25
CA PHE A 51 -0.62 -0.75 9.13
C PHE A 51 -0.01 -0.32 10.47
N ASP A 52 -0.67 0.61 11.15
CA ASP A 52 -0.35 1.07 12.52
C ASP A 52 -0.40 -0.06 13.55
N THR A 53 -1.28 -1.03 13.35
CA THR A 53 -1.39 -2.28 14.12
C THR A 53 -0.17 -3.21 13.99
N LYS A 54 0.85 -2.84 13.19
CA LYS A 54 2.00 -3.67 12.79
C LYS A 54 1.65 -4.86 11.88
N ALA A 55 0.38 -4.98 11.49
CA ALA A 55 -0.02 -5.95 10.49
C ALA A 55 0.40 -5.50 9.09
N GLU A 56 0.53 -6.46 8.19
CA GLU A 56 0.89 -6.22 6.80
C GLU A 56 -0.12 -6.90 5.87
N LEU A 57 -0.55 -6.19 4.83
CA LEU A 57 -1.31 -6.77 3.73
C LEU A 57 -0.39 -6.91 2.52
N HIS A 58 -0.20 -8.15 2.08
CA HIS A 58 0.62 -8.48 0.91
C HIS A 58 -0.30 -8.62 -0.30
N ILE A 59 -0.18 -7.69 -1.25
CA ILE A 59 -0.97 -7.65 -2.48
C ILE A 59 -0.15 -8.30 -3.59
N HIS A 60 -0.67 -9.41 -4.07
CA HIS A 60 -0.19 -10.16 -5.21
C HIS A 60 -1.27 -10.08 -6.31
N SER A 61 -1.26 -8.99 -7.08
CA SER A 61 -2.21 -8.74 -8.17
C SER A 61 -1.49 -8.05 -9.31
N ASP A 62 -1.81 -8.44 -10.55
CA ASP A 62 -1.33 -7.79 -11.76
C ASP A 62 -2.16 -6.53 -12.11
N ASP A 63 -3.38 -6.44 -11.57
CA ASP A 63 -4.26 -5.28 -11.71
C ASP A 63 -4.22 -4.43 -10.44
N VAL A 64 -3.29 -3.49 -10.40
CA VAL A 64 -3.12 -2.52 -9.30
C VAL A 64 -2.92 -1.12 -9.87
N ILE A 65 -3.76 -0.18 -9.45
CA ILE A 65 -3.59 1.24 -9.79
C ILE A 65 -2.76 1.89 -8.69
N VAL A 66 -1.60 2.44 -9.03
CA VAL A 66 -0.68 3.08 -8.08
C VAL A 66 -0.70 4.59 -8.28
N HIS A 67 -1.01 5.33 -7.22
CA HIS A 67 -0.87 6.78 -7.19
C HIS A 67 0.40 7.15 -6.45
N TRP A 68 1.31 7.80 -7.18
CA TRP A 68 2.58 8.27 -6.63
C TRP A 68 2.43 9.64 -6.00
N GLY A 69 2.92 9.79 -4.77
CA GLY A 69 3.11 11.08 -4.13
C GLY A 69 4.40 11.74 -4.63
N LEU A 70 4.30 13.02 -5.00
CA LEU A 70 5.48 13.87 -5.09
C LEU A 70 5.89 14.18 -3.65
N LYS A 71 7.16 13.96 -3.29
CA LYS A 71 7.74 14.68 -2.15
C LYS A 71 7.67 16.16 -2.54
N THR A 72 6.73 16.90 -1.98
CA THR A 72 6.91 18.35 -1.87
C THR A 72 8.04 18.53 -0.88
N ASP A 73 9.26 18.70 -1.40
CA ASP A 73 10.32 19.40 -0.67
C ASP A 73 9.72 20.74 -0.26
N LYS A 74 9.32 20.86 1.00
CA LYS A 74 8.99 22.15 1.60
C LYS A 74 10.32 22.91 1.65
N THR A 75 10.50 23.80 0.68
CA THR A 75 11.51 24.87 0.68
C THR A 75 11.27 25.83 1.84
#